data_AF-A0A238KMI9-F1
#
_entry.id   AF-A0A238KMI9-F1
#
_cell.length_a   1.000
_cell.length_b   1.000
_cell.length_c   1.000
_cell.angle_alpha   90.00
_cell.angle_beta   90.00
_cell.angle_gamma   90.00
#
_symmetry.space_group_name_H-M   'P 1'
#
loop_
_entity.id
_entity.type
_entity.pdbx_description
1 polymer ?
#
loop_
_entity_poly.entity_id
_entity_poly.type
_entity_poly.pdbx_seq_one_letter_code
_entity_poly.pdbx_strand_id
1 'polypeptide(L)'
;MVHQRLTDSAVKGDYLYGKKAGRETAIHVLVPEIIPPHRFDMAQKILRKRNPQITAPRTTTSNILLSRIAVCGHCGSGMVIDTAKSGTYRYYNCSGERRRGKSTCPGMRVPMEAFDQFVIETVSTHLFSSQRVREMLSNLMERQAIRRHENSGHLDRIRTELNEAEKDSVPRRGVGSPTLGEVRV
;
A
#
# COMPACT_ATOMS: atom_id res chain seq x y z
N MET A 1 0.87 0.05 -21.16
CA MET A 1 2.18 -0.65 -21.23
C MET A 1 2.81 -0.86 -19.84
N VAL A 2 2.96 0.18 -19.01
CA VAL A 2 3.61 0.08 -17.68
C VAL A 2 2.88 -0.84 -16.69
N HIS A 3 1.54 -0.78 -16.63
CA HIS A 3 0.75 -1.61 -15.71
C HIS A 3 1.02 -3.10 -15.94
N GLN A 4 1.02 -3.56 -17.19
CA GLN A 4 1.26 -4.96 -17.54
C GLN A 4 2.64 -5.47 -17.09
N ARG A 5 3.66 -4.61 -17.11
CA ARG A 5 5.00 -4.97 -16.63
C ARG A 5 5.05 -5.09 -15.11
N LEU A 6 4.37 -4.20 -14.38
CA LEU A 6 4.33 -4.27 -12.92
C LEU A 6 3.49 -5.43 -12.39
N THR A 7 2.58 -5.99 -13.20
CA THR A 7 1.76 -7.16 -12.83
C THR A 7 2.37 -8.48 -13.27
N ASP A 8 3.44 -8.45 -14.07
CA ASP A 8 4.10 -9.66 -14.55
C ASP A 8 5.03 -10.25 -13.49
N SER A 9 4.79 -11.50 -13.10
CA SER A 9 5.62 -12.23 -12.13
C SER A 9 7.03 -12.50 -12.65
N ALA A 10 7.27 -12.38 -13.96
CA ALA A 10 8.60 -12.47 -14.56
C ALA A 10 9.60 -11.49 -13.94
N VAL A 11 9.11 -10.33 -13.48
CA VAL A 11 9.96 -9.26 -12.92
C VAL A 11 10.62 -9.68 -11.60
N LYS A 12 9.99 -10.59 -10.84
CA LYS A 12 10.54 -11.19 -9.61
C LYS A 12 11.23 -12.54 -9.84
N GLY A 13 11.51 -12.89 -11.10
CA GLY A 13 12.16 -14.15 -11.48
C GLY A 13 11.24 -15.35 -11.67
N ASP A 14 9.92 -15.18 -11.46
CA ASP A 14 8.92 -16.27 -11.57
C ASP A 14 8.11 -16.13 -12.86
N TYR A 15 8.53 -16.81 -13.93
CA TYR A 15 7.74 -16.87 -15.16
C TYR A 15 6.94 -18.18 -15.22
N LEU A 16 5.63 -18.10 -15.51
CA LEU A 16 4.85 -19.31 -15.81
C LEU A 16 4.54 -19.33 -17.29
N TYR A 17 5.02 -20.35 -17.97
CA TYR A 17 4.71 -20.63 -19.37
C TYR A 17 3.45 -21.49 -19.46
N GLY A 18 2.60 -21.25 -20.46
CA GLY A 18 1.40 -22.07 -20.68
C GLY A 18 0.19 -21.73 -19.80
N LYS A 19 0.16 -20.57 -19.09
CA LYS A 19 -0.96 -20.15 -18.20
C LYS A 19 -2.36 -20.24 -18.82
N LYS A 20 -2.48 -20.19 -20.16
CA LYS A 20 -3.77 -20.28 -20.88
C LYS A 20 -4.36 -21.70 -20.91
N ALA A 21 -3.54 -22.74 -20.74
CA ALA A 21 -3.97 -24.14 -20.76
C ALA A 21 -4.42 -24.66 -19.38
N GLY A 22 -4.40 -23.82 -18.34
CA GLY A 22 -4.71 -24.19 -16.96
C GLY A 22 -3.55 -23.86 -16.02
N ARG A 23 -3.85 -23.65 -14.72
CA ARG A 23 -2.79 -23.44 -13.70
C ARG A 23 -1.99 -24.71 -13.42
N GLU A 24 -2.60 -25.88 -13.63
CA GLU A 24 -2.01 -27.20 -13.36
C GLU A 24 -1.04 -27.63 -14.46
N THR A 25 -1.20 -27.12 -15.68
CA THR A 25 -0.33 -27.39 -16.84
C THR A 25 0.74 -26.31 -17.02
N ALA A 26 0.80 -25.32 -16.12
CA ALA A 26 1.73 -24.21 -16.21
C ALA A 26 3.12 -24.62 -15.71
N ILE A 27 4.14 -24.39 -16.53
CA ILE A 27 5.53 -24.73 -16.22
C ILE A 27 6.21 -23.50 -15.61
N HIS A 28 6.84 -23.69 -14.45
CA HIS A 28 7.67 -22.68 -13.80
C HIS A 28 9.02 -22.58 -14.52
N VAL A 29 9.33 -21.39 -15.03
CA VAL A 29 10.61 -21.06 -15.67
C VAL A 29 11.29 -20.00 -14.82
N LEU A 30 12.50 -20.32 -14.36
CA LEU A 30 13.36 -19.40 -13.63
C LEU A 30 13.93 -18.37 -14.61
N VAL A 31 13.69 -17.10 -14.33
CA VAL A 31 14.16 -15.97 -15.15
C VAL A 31 15.05 -15.10 -14.26
N PRO A 32 16.07 -14.42 -14.82
CA PRO A 32 16.87 -13.48 -14.06
C PRO A 32 16.00 -12.45 -13.33
N GLU A 33 16.20 -12.36 -12.01
CA GLU A 33 15.46 -11.42 -11.17
C GLU A 33 15.85 -9.98 -11.52
N ILE A 34 14.85 -9.16 -11.87
CA ILE A 34 15.06 -7.72 -12.14
C ILE A 34 14.80 -6.92 -10.85
N ILE A 35 13.82 -7.35 -10.05
CA ILE A 35 13.45 -6.70 -8.80
C ILE A 35 13.21 -7.77 -7.71
N PRO A 36 13.68 -7.54 -6.47
CA PRO A 36 13.40 -8.41 -5.34
C PRO A 36 11.92 -8.73 -5.11
N PRO A 37 11.58 -9.99 -4.75
CA PRO A 37 10.19 -10.40 -4.52
C PRO A 37 9.45 -9.48 -3.53
N HIS A 38 10.11 -9.06 -2.44
CA HIS A 38 9.51 -8.17 -1.45
C HIS A 38 9.09 -6.81 -2.04
N ARG A 39 9.84 -6.26 -3.01
CA ARG A 39 9.48 -5.00 -3.68
C ARG A 39 8.34 -5.19 -4.66
N PHE A 40 8.32 -6.32 -5.36
CA PHE A 40 7.20 -6.68 -6.22
C PHE A 40 5.90 -6.81 -5.42
N ASP A 41 5.93 -7.49 -4.28
CA ASP A 41 4.76 -7.66 -3.41
C ASP A 41 4.26 -6.32 -2.86
N MET A 42 5.16 -5.41 -2.48
CA MET A 42 4.79 -4.04 -2.09
C MET A 42 4.11 -3.30 -3.25
N ALA A 43 4.63 -3.39 -4.47
CA ALA A 43 4.02 -2.80 -5.65
C ALA A 43 2.62 -3.38 -5.92
N GLN A 44 2.46 -4.70 -5.80
CA GLN A 44 1.16 -5.38 -5.93
C GLN A 44 0.15 -4.90 -4.89
N LYS A 45 0.56 -4.72 -3.62
CA LYS A 45 -0.32 -4.16 -2.57
C LYS A 45 -0.79 -2.75 -2.94
N ILE A 46 0.11 -1.89 -3.43
CA ILE A 46 -0.23 -0.53 -3.86
C ILE A 46 -1.20 -0.55 -5.05
N LEU A 47 -0.94 -1.40 -6.05
CA LEU A 47 -1.79 -1.54 -7.24
C LEU A 47 -3.21 -2.01 -6.87
N ARG A 48 -3.33 -2.99 -5.97
CA ARG A 48 -4.64 -3.46 -5.46
C ARG A 48 -5.40 -2.35 -4.75
N LYS A 49 -4.73 -1.57 -3.88
CA LYS A 49 -5.34 -0.43 -3.19
C LYS A 49 -5.82 0.64 -4.16
N ARG A 50 -5.05 0.91 -5.22
CA ARG A 50 -5.34 1.91 -6.26
C ARG A 50 -6.19 1.37 -7.42
N ASN A 51 -6.78 0.18 -7.28
CA ASN A 51 -7.60 -0.41 -8.32
C ASN A 51 -8.76 0.54 -8.70
N PRO A 52 -8.90 0.96 -9.97
CA PRO A 52 -9.98 1.85 -10.44
C PRO A 52 -11.40 1.42 -10.08
N GLN A 53 -11.64 0.12 -9.95
CA GLN A 53 -12.94 -0.44 -9.57
C GLN A 53 -13.25 -0.30 -8.09
N ILE A 54 -12.22 -0.17 -7.25
CA ILE A 54 -12.33 -0.01 -5.79
C ILE A 54 -12.21 1.47 -5.42
N THR A 55 -11.22 2.15 -6.00
CA THR A 55 -10.92 3.55 -5.76
C THR A 55 -11.07 4.32 -7.06
N ALA A 56 -12.03 5.25 -7.09
CA ALA A 56 -12.25 6.11 -8.26
C ALA A 56 -10.93 6.78 -8.70
N PRO A 57 -10.53 6.71 -9.99
CA PRO A 57 -9.23 7.17 -10.48
C PRO A 57 -8.85 8.60 -10.10
N ARG A 58 -9.84 9.51 -10.05
CA ARG A 58 -9.63 10.90 -9.62
C ARG A 58 -9.07 11.04 -8.19
N THR A 59 -9.18 10.00 -7.37
CA THR A 59 -8.66 9.99 -5.99
C THR A 59 -7.15 9.75 -5.95
N THR A 60 -6.60 9.04 -6.94
CA THR A 60 -5.18 8.64 -6.94
C THR A 60 -4.33 9.50 -7.86
N THR A 61 -4.95 10.23 -8.79
CA THR A 61 -4.24 11.05 -9.81
C THR A 61 -4.47 12.55 -9.68
N SER A 62 -5.33 13.02 -8.77
CA SER A 62 -5.58 14.46 -8.66
C SER A 62 -4.44 15.16 -7.91
N ASN A 63 -3.72 16.06 -8.59
CA ASN A 63 -2.70 16.95 -8.02
C ASN A 63 -3.34 18.13 -7.26
N ILE A 64 -4.45 17.90 -6.57
CA ILE A 64 -5.28 18.95 -6.00
C ILE A 64 -5.39 18.70 -4.50
N LEU A 65 -4.95 19.66 -3.70
CA LEU A 65 -4.86 19.55 -2.25
C LEU A 65 -6.21 19.19 -1.61
N LEU A 66 -7.27 19.92 -1.95
CA LEU A 66 -8.58 19.79 -1.30
C LEU A 66 -9.56 18.89 -2.05
N SER A 67 -9.04 18.03 -2.93
CA SER A 67 -9.84 17.06 -3.69
C SER A 67 -10.62 16.15 -2.73
N ARG A 68 -11.94 16.15 -2.84
CA ARG A 68 -12.89 15.40 -1.99
C ARG A 68 -12.98 15.83 -0.52
N ILE A 69 -12.21 16.81 -0.09
CA ILE A 69 -12.29 17.36 1.28
C ILE A 69 -13.14 18.63 1.28
N ALA A 70 -12.97 19.48 0.27
CA ALA A 70 -13.73 20.72 0.16
C ALA A 70 -15.22 20.44 -0.12
N VAL A 71 -16.08 20.96 0.75
CA VAL A 71 -17.54 20.93 0.65
C VAL A 71 -18.09 22.35 0.65
N CYS A 72 -19.18 22.56 -0.07
CA CYS A 72 -19.86 23.84 -0.13
C CYS A 72 -20.57 24.11 1.21
N GLY A 73 -20.28 25.26 1.83
CA GLY A 73 -20.91 25.67 3.08
C GLY A 73 -22.43 25.92 3.01
N HIS A 74 -23.00 26.08 1.81
CA HIS A 74 -24.44 26.32 1.64
C HIS A 74 -25.26 25.04 1.46
N CYS A 75 -24.77 24.08 0.67
CA CYS A 75 -25.54 22.89 0.28
C CYS A 75 -24.89 21.56 0.66
N GLY A 76 -23.71 21.59 1.30
CA GLY A 76 -22.95 20.39 1.68
C GLY A 76 -22.41 19.55 0.52
N SER A 77 -22.69 19.92 -0.73
CA SER A 77 -22.16 19.22 -1.91
C SER A 77 -20.66 19.45 -2.03
N GLY A 78 -19.93 18.45 -2.54
CA GLY A 78 -18.50 18.58 -2.81
C GLY A 78 -18.17 19.74 -3.74
N MET A 79 -16.96 20.29 -3.63
CA MET A 79 -16.46 21.29 -4.56
C MET A 79 -15.70 20.62 -5.71
N VAL A 80 -15.85 21.17 -6.91
CA VAL A 80 -15.16 20.76 -8.13
C VAL A 80 -14.31 21.92 -8.64
N ILE A 81 -13.26 21.60 -9.40
CA ILE A 81 -12.41 22.64 -9.97
C ILE A 81 -12.98 23.16 -11.27
N ASP A 82 -12.90 24.47 -11.41
CA ASP A 82 -13.16 25.20 -12.63
C ASP A 82 -11.90 25.94 -13.05
N THR A 83 -11.54 25.82 -14.33
CA THR A 83 -10.36 26.46 -14.92
C THR A 83 -10.78 27.60 -15.83
N ALA A 84 -10.21 28.78 -15.64
CA ALA A 84 -10.38 29.91 -16.54
C ALA A 84 -9.04 30.29 -17.20
N LYS A 85 -9.13 31.00 -18.33
CA LYS A 85 -7.97 31.50 -19.10
C LYS A 85 -6.92 30.40 -19.34
N SER A 86 -7.35 29.34 -20.03
CA SER A 86 -6.51 28.18 -20.40
C SER A 86 -5.83 27.47 -19.21
N GLY A 87 -6.42 27.52 -18.02
CA GLY A 87 -5.87 26.87 -16.83
C GLY A 87 -4.95 27.74 -15.98
N THR A 88 -4.77 29.02 -16.34
CA THR A 88 -4.03 29.99 -15.53
C THR A 88 -4.71 30.21 -14.19
N TYR A 89 -6.03 30.36 -14.21
CA TYR A 89 -6.81 30.56 -12.98
C TYR A 89 -7.61 29.31 -12.65
N ARG A 90 -7.51 28.89 -11.40
CA ARG A 90 -8.23 27.73 -10.87
C ARG A 90 -9.11 28.17 -9.71
N TYR A 91 -10.33 27.66 -9.69
CA TYR A 91 -11.32 27.98 -8.68
C TYR A 91 -11.95 26.70 -8.17
N TYR A 92 -12.24 26.67 -6.86
CA TYR A 92 -13.19 25.71 -6.31
C TYR A 92 -14.60 26.25 -6.53
N ASN A 93 -15.45 25.44 -7.16
CA ASN A 93 -16.84 25.75 -7.46
C ASN A 93 -17.76 24.67 -6.88
N CYS A 94 -18.94 25.06 -6.39
CA CYS A 94 -19.93 24.15 -5.84
C CYS A 94 -20.42 23.14 -6.90
N SER A 95 -20.24 21.83 -6.66
CA SER A 95 -20.74 20.82 -7.60
C SER A 95 -22.27 20.75 -7.64
N GLY A 96 -22.92 21.09 -6.52
CA GLY A 96 -24.38 21.09 -6.39
C GLY A 96 -25.02 22.10 -7.34
N GLU A 97 -24.54 23.35 -7.28
CA GLU A 97 -24.96 24.41 -8.22
C GLU A 97 -24.62 24.03 -9.66
N ARG A 98 -23.40 23.53 -9.94
CA ARG A 98 -23.02 23.19 -11.32
C ARG A 98 -23.83 22.06 -11.93
N ARG A 99 -24.31 21.10 -11.14
CA ARG A 99 -25.05 19.93 -11.63
C ARG A 99 -26.56 20.13 -11.61
N ARG A 100 -27.08 20.82 -10.60
CA ARG A 100 -28.53 20.94 -10.33
C ARG A 100 -29.05 22.38 -10.50
N GLY A 101 -28.16 23.33 -10.76
CA GLY A 101 -28.50 24.74 -10.98
C GLY A 101 -28.61 25.55 -9.68
N LYS A 102 -28.80 26.86 -9.86
CA LYS A 102 -28.89 27.85 -8.77
C LYS A 102 -30.11 27.69 -7.87
N SER A 103 -31.13 26.95 -8.33
CA SER A 103 -32.31 26.62 -7.52
C SER A 103 -31.97 25.77 -6.30
N THR A 104 -30.92 24.95 -6.38
CA THR A 104 -30.51 24.04 -5.30
C THR A 104 -29.47 24.66 -4.37
N CYS A 105 -28.66 25.59 -4.89
CA CYS A 105 -27.61 26.25 -4.12
C CYS A 105 -27.32 27.60 -4.77
N PRO A 106 -27.17 28.70 -4.00
CA PRO A 106 -26.79 30.01 -4.55
C PRO A 106 -25.42 29.97 -5.25
N GLY A 107 -24.62 28.95 -4.96
CA GLY A 107 -23.29 28.79 -5.51
C GLY A 107 -22.22 29.38 -4.62
N MET A 108 -21.02 28.81 -4.72
CA MET A 108 -19.84 29.37 -4.08
C MET A 108 -18.64 29.11 -4.98
N ARG A 109 -17.95 30.19 -5.31
CA ARG A 109 -16.73 30.15 -6.14
C ARG A 109 -15.59 30.82 -5.39
N VAL A 110 -14.53 30.06 -5.13
CA VAL A 110 -13.38 30.53 -4.34
C VAL A 110 -12.10 30.33 -5.16
N PRO A 111 -11.19 31.33 -5.22
CA PRO A 111 -9.88 31.15 -5.82
C PRO A 111 -9.11 30.01 -5.14
N MET A 112 -8.59 29.06 -5.93
CA MET A 112 -7.90 27.88 -5.40
C MET A 112 -6.69 28.25 -4.58
N GLU A 113 -5.82 29.12 -5.11
CA GLU A 113 -4.54 29.45 -4.48
C GLU A 113 -4.71 30.09 -3.09
N ALA A 114 -5.62 31.07 -2.97
CA ALA A 114 -5.91 31.70 -1.70
C ALA A 114 -6.53 30.72 -0.68
N PHE A 115 -7.40 29.83 -1.14
CA PHE A 115 -8.05 28.86 -0.27
C PHE A 115 -7.09 27.76 0.19
N ASP A 116 -6.28 27.23 -0.73
CA ASP A 116 -5.26 26.23 -0.41
C ASP A 116 -4.24 26.80 0.57
N GLN A 117 -3.77 28.03 0.34
CA GLN A 117 -2.83 28.71 1.25
C GLN A 117 -3.43 28.88 2.66
N PHE A 118 -4.68 29.33 2.75
CA PHE A 118 -5.38 29.47 4.02
C PHE A 118 -5.49 28.14 4.77
N VAL A 119 -5.84 27.05 4.06
CA VAL A 119 -5.94 25.72 4.67
C VAL A 119 -4.56 25.23 5.12
N ILE A 120 -3.52 25.40 4.30
CA ILE A 120 -2.15 25.02 4.66
C ILE A 120 -1.69 25.75 5.92
N GLU A 121 -1.92 27.05 5.99
CA GLU A 121 -1.53 27.88 7.13
C GLU A 121 -2.28 27.49 8.40
N THR A 122 -3.59 27.29 8.30
CA THR A 122 -4.44 26.86 9.42
C THR A 122 -4.01 25.49 9.93
N VAL A 123 -3.83 24.52 9.03
CA VAL A 123 -3.36 23.17 9.36
C VAL A 123 -1.97 23.23 9.98
N SER A 124 -1.08 24.06 9.44
CA SER A 124 0.28 24.16 9.95
C SER A 124 0.31 24.74 11.35
N THR A 125 -0.47 25.78 11.60
CA THR A 125 -0.56 26.44 12.91
C THR A 125 -1.15 25.51 13.97
N HIS A 126 -2.20 24.76 13.63
CA HIS A 126 -2.88 23.90 14.60
C HIS A 126 -2.26 22.50 14.76
N LEU A 127 -1.61 21.95 13.71
CA LEU A 127 -0.98 20.63 13.78
C LEU A 127 0.48 20.69 14.23
N PHE A 128 1.24 21.72 13.82
CA PHE A 128 2.67 21.83 14.11
C PHE A 128 2.99 22.70 15.33
N SER A 129 2.06 22.87 16.27
CA SER A 129 2.44 23.44 17.57
C SER A 129 3.46 22.51 18.25
N SER A 130 4.51 23.08 18.84
CA SER A 130 5.63 22.33 19.45
C SER A 130 5.15 21.28 20.45
N GLN A 131 4.09 21.60 21.18
CA GLN A 131 3.42 20.69 22.12
C GLN A 131 2.75 19.52 21.41
N ARG A 132 1.96 19.77 20.36
CA ARG A 132 1.25 18.72 19.63
C ARG A 132 2.19 17.81 18.84
N VAL A 133 3.27 18.37 18.28
CA VAL A 133 4.32 17.56 17.63
C VAL A 133 4.96 16.62 18.64
N ARG A 134 5.27 17.09 19.85
CA ARG A 134 5.84 16.24 20.91
C ARG A 134 4.90 15.11 21.31
N GLU A 135 3.60 15.40 21.50
CA GLU A 135 2.58 14.39 21.80
C GLU A 135 2.37 13.39 20.64
N MET A 136 2.39 13.85 19.39
CA MET A 136 2.33 12.95 18.24
C MET A 136 3.55 12.04 18.17
N LEU A 137 4.75 12.57 18.45
CA LEU A 137 5.98 11.80 18.45
C LEU A 137 6.00 10.75 19.56
N SER A 138 5.60 11.11 20.78
CA SER A 138 5.54 10.16 21.90
C SER A 138 4.59 9.00 21.59
N ASN A 139 3.38 9.30 21.10
CA ASN A 139 2.40 8.29 20.70
C ASN A 139 2.89 7.42 19.53
N LEU A 140 3.70 7.96 18.62
CA LEU A 140 4.32 7.18 17.54
C LEU A 140 5.42 6.27 18.07
N MET A 141 6.28 6.77 18.95
CA MET A 141 7.35 6.00 19.57
C MET A 141 6.77 4.84 20.40
N GLU A 142 5.70 5.09 21.17
CA GLU A 142 5.02 4.06 21.95
C GLU A 142 4.42 2.97 21.04
N ARG A 143 3.68 3.35 19.99
CA ARG A 143 3.16 2.38 19.00
C ARG A 143 4.26 1.62 18.28
N GLN A 144 5.40 2.24 18.01
CA GLN A 144 6.54 1.58 17.39
C GLN A 144 7.21 0.60 18.37
N ALA A 145 7.31 0.95 19.65
CA ALA A 145 7.81 0.06 20.68
C ALA A 145 6.93 -1.18 20.84
N ILE A 146 5.61 -1.01 20.89
CA ILE A 146 4.64 -2.12 20.95
C ILE A 146 4.80 -3.03 19.72
N ARG A 147 4.81 -2.47 18.51
CA ARG A 147 5.00 -3.26 17.28
C ARG A 147 6.34 -3.98 17.22
N ARG A 148 7.42 -3.37 17.72
CA ARG A 148 8.74 -4.01 17.80
C ARG A 148 8.68 -5.20 18.77
N HIS A 149 8.06 -5.02 19.93
CA HIS A 149 7.90 -6.09 20.91
C HIS A 149 7.06 -7.26 20.36
N GLU A 150 5.93 -6.97 19.72
CA GLU A 150 5.10 -7.98 19.05
C GLU A 150 5.85 -8.72 17.94
N ASN A 151 6.55 -7.98 17.07
CA ASN A 151 7.34 -8.59 16.00
C ASN A 151 8.50 -9.44 16.54
N SER A 152 9.20 -8.99 17.59
CA SER A 152 10.25 -9.77 18.24
C SER A 152 9.70 -11.08 18.79
N GLY A 153 8.57 -11.04 19.51
CA GLY A 153 7.92 -12.25 20.02
C GLY A 153 7.46 -13.19 18.89
N HIS A 154 6.98 -12.66 17.77
CA HIS A 154 6.60 -13.45 16.61
C HIS A 154 7.81 -14.08 15.91
N LEU A 155 8.93 -13.36 15.79
CA LEU A 155 10.18 -13.88 15.23
C LEU A 155 10.77 -15.00 16.11
N ASP A 156 10.70 -14.84 17.43
CA ASP A 156 11.23 -15.84 18.35
C ASP A 156 10.39 -17.12 18.29
N ARG A 157 9.05 -17.03 18.20
CA ARG A 157 8.17 -18.20 17.99
C ARG A 157 8.50 -18.96 16.71
N ILE A 158 8.60 -18.25 15.59
CA ILE A 158 8.95 -18.85 14.29
C ILE A 158 10.33 -19.51 14.35
N ARG A 159 11.31 -18.90 15.03
CA ARG A 159 12.64 -19.50 15.23
C ARG A 159 12.58 -20.80 16.04
N THR A 160 11.78 -20.85 17.10
CA THR A 160 11.57 -22.09 17.85
C THR A 160 10.93 -23.18 16.98
N GLU A 161 9.89 -22.86 16.23
CA GLU A 161 9.24 -23.81 15.30
C GLU A 161 10.22 -24.34 14.24
N LEU A 162 11.06 -23.46 13.67
CA LEU A 162 12.12 -23.86 12.75
C LEU A 162 13.16 -24.79 13.41
N ASN A 163 13.62 -24.47 14.61
CA ASN A 163 14.59 -25.29 15.34
C ASN A 163 14.00 -26.65 15.74
N GLU A 164 12.71 -26.74 16.03
CA GLU A 164 12.01 -28.01 16.29
C GLU A 164 11.88 -28.85 15.02
N ALA A 165 11.46 -28.23 13.90
CA ALA A 165 11.41 -28.90 12.60
C ALA A 165 12.81 -29.35 12.10
N GLU A 166 13.86 -28.57 12.38
CA GLU A 166 15.24 -28.96 12.09
C GLU A 166 15.68 -30.16 12.94
N LYS A 167 15.32 -30.22 14.23
CA LYS A 167 15.62 -31.38 15.09
C LYS A 167 14.89 -32.65 14.65
N ASP A 168 13.65 -32.52 14.19
CA ASP A 168 12.84 -33.65 13.71
C ASP A 168 13.30 -34.18 12.34
N SER A 169 14.05 -33.37 11.58
CA SER A 169 14.59 -33.75 10.26
C SER A 169 16.00 -34.35 10.29
N VAL A 170 16.69 -34.41 11.44
CA VAL A 170 17.99 -35.11 11.56
C VAL A 170 17.74 -36.62 11.76
N PRO A 171 18.08 -37.51 10.80
CA PRO A 171 17.87 -38.93 10.98
C PRO A 171 18.88 -39.48 11.99
N ARG A 172 18.36 -40.10 13.06
CA ARG A 172 19.13 -40.88 14.03
C ARG A 172 19.81 -42.06 13.32
N ARG A 173 21.02 -41.88 12.79
CA ARG A 173 21.92 -43.00 12.46
C ARG A 173 22.53 -43.53 13.75
N GLY A 174 21.81 -44.44 14.39
CA GLY A 174 22.38 -45.32 15.40
C GLY A 174 23.39 -46.26 14.74
N VAL A 175 24.66 -46.08 15.06
CA VAL A 175 25.71 -47.05 14.76
C VAL A 175 25.81 -47.97 15.97
N GLY A 176 25.47 -49.24 15.80
CA GLY A 176 25.76 -50.27 16.79
C GLY A 176 24.80 -51.45 16.75
N SER A 177 25.24 -52.56 16.16
CA SER A 177 24.92 -53.90 16.66
C SER A 177 25.98 -54.91 16.20
N PRO A 178 26.22 -55.98 16.99
CA PRO A 178 27.51 -56.66 17.08
C PRO A 178 27.55 -58.02 16.34
N THR A 179 28.78 -58.44 16.05
CA THR A 179 29.31 -59.83 15.96
C THR A 179 28.39 -60.95 15.46
N LEU A 180 28.80 -61.60 14.37
CA LEU A 180 28.74 -63.05 14.23
C LEU A 180 30.02 -63.53 13.57
N GLY A 181 30.83 -64.22 14.37
CA GLY A 181 31.99 -64.97 13.93
C GLY A 181 31.60 -66.36 13.43
N GLU A 182 32.60 -66.98 12.79
CA GLU A 182 32.74 -68.38 12.39
C GLU A 182 31.87 -68.81 11.19
N VAL A 183 32.41 -69.52 10.19
CA VAL A 183 33.09 -70.81 10.32
C VAL A 183 34.10 -71.03 9.17
N ARG A 184 35.32 -71.49 9.55
CA ARG A 184 36.36 -72.15 8.72
C ARG A 184 35.77 -73.33 7.93
N VAL A 185 36.28 -73.71 6.76
CA VAL A 185 37.52 -74.46 6.48
C VAL A 185 37.90 -74.23 5.02
#